data_AF-A0A1V3IRS7-F1
#
_entry.id   AF-A0A1V3IRS7-F1
#
_cell.length_a   1.000
_cell.length_b   1.000
_cell.length_c   1.000
_cell.angle_alpha   90.00
_cell.angle_beta   90.00
_cell.angle_gamma   90.00
#
_symmetry.space_group_name_H-M   'P 1'
#
loop_
_entity.id
_entity.type
_entity.pdbx_description
1 polymer ?
#
loop_
_entity_poly.entity_id
_entity_poly.type
_entity_poly.pdbx_seq_one_letter_code
_entity_poly.pdbx_strand_id
1 'polypeptide(L)' 'MTKEEVLERQRQLHIVFKAWMEDKKKREVLTFRRPNGNIVRHYPDGHEEVIDSDHIAMEI' A
#
# COMPACT_ATOMS: atom_id res chain seq x y z
N MET A 1 32.27 6.35 10.12
CA MET A 1 31.14 5.39 10.11
C MET A 1 31.72 4.04 9.76
N THR A 2 31.68 3.07 10.67
CA THR A 2 32.20 1.72 10.43
C THR A 2 31.16 0.87 9.69
N LYS A 3 31.59 -0.29 9.17
CA LYS A 3 30.68 -1.24 8.51
C LYS A 3 29.59 -1.73 9.46
N GLU A 4 29.95 -1.93 10.72
CA GLU A 4 29.06 -2.40 11.79
C GLU A 4 27.99 -1.35 12.10
N GLU A 5 28.37 -0.06 12.15
CA GLU A 5 27.43 1.04 12.33
C GLU A 5 26.42 1.16 11.17
N VAL A 6 26.85 0.89 9.94
CA VAL A 6 25.96 0.88 8.76
C VAL A 6 24.98 -0.29 8.83
N LEU A 7 25.46 -1.49 9.19
CA LEU A 7 24.61 -2.68 9.31
C LEU A 7 23.56 -2.52 10.40
N GLU A 8 23.93 -1.95 11.55
CA GLU A 8 22.98 -1.69 12.63
C GLU A 8 21.92 -0.66 12.21
N ARG A 9 22.31 0.41 11.51
CA ARG A 9 21.34 1.38 10.95
C ARG A 9 20.39 0.74 9.96
N GLN A 10 20.90 -0.14 9.08
CA GLN A 10 20.05 -0.87 8.13
C GLN A 10 19.06 -1.79 8.84
N ARG A 11 19.50 -2.49 9.89
CA ARG A 11 18.62 -3.33 10.73
C ARG A 11 17.49 -2.50 11.36
N GLN A 12 17.82 -1.35 11.95
CA GLN A 12 16.84 -0.45 12.56
C GLN A 12 15.84 0.10 11.54
N LEU A 13 16.32 0.53 10.38
CA LEU A 13 15.47 0.98 9.28
C LEU A 13 14.51 -0.12 8.82
N HIS A 14 14.99 -1.36 8.72
CA HIS A 14 14.16 -2.49 8.32
C HIS A 14 13.03 -2.77 9.33
N ILE A 15 13.30 -2.64 10.63
CA ILE A 15 12.29 -2.80 11.69
C ILE A 15 11.20 -1.73 11.57
N VAL A 16 11.60 -0.46 11.45
CA VAL A 16 10.65 0.66 11.33
C VAL A 16 9.85 0.55 10.04
N PHE A 17 10.51 0.24 8.92
CA PHE A 17 9.86 0.04 7.63
C PHE A 17 8.82 -1.09 7.69
N LYS A 18 9.18 -2.22 8.31
CA LYS A 18 8.24 -3.34 8.48
C LYS A 18 7.03 -2.93 9.32
N ALA A 19 7.23 -2.26 10.45
CA ALA A 19 6.13 -1.80 11.30
C ALA A 19 5.22 -0.83 10.56
N TRP A 20 5.80 0.12 9.82
CA TRP A 20 5.04 1.07 9.00
C TRP A 20 4.26 0.38 7.88
N MET A 21 4.87 -0.56 7.15
CA MET A 21 4.19 -1.31 6.09
C MET A 21 3.01 -2.13 6.62
N GLU A 22 3.17 -2.78 7.78
CA GLU A 22 2.10 -3.58 8.39
C GLU A 22 0.93 -2.72 8.89
N ASP A 23 1.19 -1.52 9.40
CA ASP A 23 0.12 -0.56 9.75
C ASP A 23 -0.54 0.00 8.48
N LYS A 24 0.26 0.37 7.48
CA LYS A 24 -0.20 0.93 6.22
C LYS A 24 -1.16 -0.01 5.49
N LYS A 25 -0.82 -1.30 5.39
CA LYS A 25 -1.69 -2.32 4.78
C LYS A 25 -3.08 -2.43 5.41
N LYS A 26 -3.21 -2.10 6.70
CA LYS A 26 -4.50 -2.14 7.42
C LYS A 26 -5.39 -0.95 7.13
N ARG A 27 -4.87 0.09 6.49
CA ARG A 27 -5.54 1.38 6.31
C ARG A 27 -5.63 1.81 4.85
N GLU A 28 -4.67 1.41 4.03
CA GLU A 28 -4.58 1.83 2.64
C GLU A 28 -5.63 1.12 1.79
N VAL A 29 -6.43 1.92 1.11
CA VAL A 29 -7.36 1.45 0.09
C VAL A 29 -6.65 1.50 -1.25
N LEU A 30 -6.59 0.37 -1.96
CA LEU A 30 -5.88 0.27 -3.24
C LEU A 30 -6.86 0.37 -4.40
N THR A 31 -6.58 1.23 -5.37
CA THR A 31 -7.36 1.30 -6.61
C THR A 31 -6.51 0.83 -7.79
N PHE A 32 -6.96 -0.20 -8.50
CA PHE A 32 -6.23 -0.77 -9.64
C PHE A 32 -7.17 -1.29 -10.73
N ARG A 33 -6.63 -1.42 -11.96
CA ARG A 33 -7.36 -1.98 -13.09
C ARG A 33 -7.07 -3.48 -13.23
N ARG A 34 -8.13 -4.29 -13.29
CA ARG A 34 -8.04 -5.73 -13.55
C ARG A 34 -7.84 -6.04 -15.03
N PRO A 35 -7.36 -7.25 -15.39
CA PRO A 35 -7.21 -7.67 -16.78
C PRO A 35 -8.50 -7.65 -17.60
N ASN A 36 -9.65 -7.85 -16.96
CA ASN A 36 -10.96 -7.79 -17.60
C ASN A 36 -11.45 -6.35 -17.88
N GLY A 37 -10.66 -5.34 -17.52
CA GLY A 37 -10.96 -3.93 -17.80
C GLY A 37 -11.55 -3.16 -16.63
N ASN A 38 -12.07 -3.83 -15.59
CA ASN A 38 -12.70 -3.19 -14.43
C ASN A 38 -11.69 -2.44 -13.57
N ILE A 39 -12.08 -1.28 -13.05
CA ILE A 39 -11.34 -0.59 -11.99
C ILE A 39 -11.92 -1.03 -10.65
N VAL A 40 -11.06 -1.43 -9.72
CA VAL A 40 -11.47 -1.99 -8.44
C VAL A 40 -10.79 -1.26 -7.31
N ARG A 41 -11.58 -0.94 -6.28
CA ARG A 41 -11.14 -0.46 -4.98
C ARG A 41 -11.08 -1.64 -4.01
N HIS A 42 -9.89 -1.96 -3.52
CA HIS A 42 -9.64 -3.04 -2.58
C HIS A 42 -9.38 -2.46 -1.18
N TYR A 43 -10.19 -2.88 -0.22
CA TYR A 43 -10.14 -2.42 1.16
C TYR A 43 -9.33 -3.38 2.03
N PRO A 44 -8.75 -2.90 3.14
CA PRO A 44 -7.93 -3.73 4.04
C PRO A 44 -8.63 -4.93 4.69
N ASP A 45 -9.96 -4.91 4.78
CA ASP A 45 -10.79 -6.00 5.31
C ASP A 45 -11.09 -7.10 4.28
N GLY A 46 -10.57 -6.96 3.05
CA GLY A 46 -10.80 -7.87 1.95
C GLY A 46 -12.05 -7.55 1.13
N HIS A 47 -12.79 -6.50 1.48
CA HIS A 47 -13.89 -6.00 0.66
C HIS A 47 -13.36 -5.39 -0.64
N GLU A 48 -14.11 -5.57 -1.73
CA GLU A 48 -13.76 -5.02 -3.04
C GLU A 48 -14.98 -4.38 -3.69
N GLU A 49 -14.80 -3.18 -4.24
CA GLU A 49 -15.82 -2.47 -5.01
C GLU A 49 -15.34 -2.29 -6.44
N VAL A 50 -16.18 -2.66 -7.42
CA VAL A 50 -15.95 -2.29 -8.81
C VAL A 50 -16.41 -0.84 -8.98
N ILE A 51 -15.50 0.03 -9.39
CA ILE A 51 -15.78 1.45 -9.62
C ILE A 51 -16.12 1.64 -11.10
N ASP A 52 -17.23 2.32 -11.37
CA ASP A 52 -17.56 2.76 -12.72
C ASP A 52 -16.66 3.93 -13.14
N SER A 53 -16.32 3.99 -14.42
CA SER A 53 -15.38 4.98 -14.98
C SER A 53 -15.83 6.42 -14.73
N ASP A 54 -17.14 6.65 -14.62
CA ASP A 54 -17.74 7.95 -14.35
C ASP A 54 -17.51 8.47 -12.92
N HIS A 55 -17.23 7.57 -11.95
CA HIS A 55 -17.05 7.93 -10.53
C HIS A 55 -15.61 8.42 -10.23
N ILE A 56 -14.64 8.08 -11.08
CA ILE A 56 -13.22 8.40 -10.87
C ILE A 56 -12.92 9.87 -11.21
N ALA A 57 -13.72 10.49 -12.07
CA ALA A 57 -13.54 11.89 -12.49
C ALA A 57 -13.88 12.93 -11.39
N MET A 58 -14.45 12.52 -10.25
CA MET A 58 -14.88 13.41 -9.17
C MET A 58 -13.89 13.53 -7.99
N GLU A 59 -12.82 12.72 -7.96
CA GLU A 59 -11.86 12.66 -6.84
C GLU A 59 -10.43 13.11 -7.21
N ILE A 60 -10.22 13.65 -8.43
CA ILE A 60 -8.92 14.17 -8.92
C ILE A 60 -8.93 15.70 -8.98
#